data_AF-M1EHP1-F1
#
_entry.id   AF-M1EHP1-F1
#
_cell.length_a   1.000
_cell.length_b   1.000
_cell.length_c   1.000
_cell.angle_alpha   90.00
_cell.angle_beta   90.00
_cell.angle_gamma   90.00
#
_symmetry.space_group_name_H-M   'P 1'
#
loop_
_entity.id
_entity.type
_entity.pdbx_description
1 polymer ?
#
loop_
_entity_poly.entity_id
_entity_poly.type
_entity_poly.pdbx_seq_one_letter_code
_entity_poly.pdbx_strand_id
1 'polypeptide(L)'
;TMAQHAEVLVKSNNLTERIVVIPGKVEEVSLPEQVDIIISEPMGYMLFNERMLESYLHAKKYLRPGGNMFPTIGDVHLAPFTDEQLYMEQFTKANFWYQPSFHGVDLSALRGAAVDEYFRQPVVDTFDIRILMAKSVKYTVNFLEAKEGDLHRIEIPFKFHMLHSGLVHGLAFWFDVAFIGSIMTVWLSTAPTEPLTHWYQVRCLFQSPLFAKAGDTLSGTCLLIANKRQSYDISIVAQVDQTGSKSSNLLDLKNPFFRYTGTTPSPPPGSHYTSPSENMWNTGSTYNLGSGMAVAGMPTAYDLSSVIAGGSSVGHNNLIPLANTGIVNHTHSRMGS
;
A
#
# COMPACT_ATOMS: atom_id res chain seq x y z
N THR A 1 28.00 2.01 6.98
CA THR A 1 26.74 1.33 7.36
C THR A 1 25.87 2.30 8.14
N MET A 2 24.56 2.08 8.22
CA MET A 2 23.67 2.97 8.98
C MET A 2 24.08 3.10 10.46
N ALA A 3 24.64 2.03 11.05
CA ALA A 3 25.20 2.06 12.41
C ALA A 3 26.33 3.11 12.58
N GLN A 4 27.18 3.31 11.57
CA GLN A 4 28.23 4.34 11.63
C GLN A 4 27.63 5.75 11.64
N HIS A 5 26.54 5.98 10.89
CA HIS A 5 25.83 7.27 10.91
C HIS A 5 25.11 7.49 12.24
N ALA A 6 24.49 6.45 12.81
CA ALA A 6 23.89 6.52 14.15
C ALA A 6 24.95 6.87 15.21
N GLU A 7 26.13 6.26 15.17
CA GLU A 7 27.24 6.56 16.08
C GLU A 7 27.70 8.03 15.96
N VAL A 8 27.74 8.59 14.74
CA VAL A 8 28.02 10.02 14.53
C VAL A 8 26.96 10.89 15.20
N LEU A 9 25.68 10.56 15.05
CA LEU A 9 24.58 11.32 15.67
C LEU A 9 24.61 11.22 17.21
N VAL A 10 24.92 10.06 17.77
CA VAL A 10 25.05 9.88 19.23
C VAL A 10 26.13 10.81 19.78
N LYS A 11 27.29 10.89 19.10
CA LYS A 11 28.38 11.78 19.48
C LYS A 11 28.00 13.25 19.34
N SER A 12 27.45 13.66 18.20
CA SER A 12 27.10 15.07 17.97
C SER A 12 26.02 15.59 18.91
N ASN A 13 25.18 14.71 19.45
CA ASN A 13 24.13 15.05 20.41
C ASN A 13 24.54 14.87 21.87
N ASN A 14 25.82 14.56 22.16
CA ASN A 14 26.35 14.36 23.51
C ASN A 14 25.61 13.25 24.30
N LEU A 15 25.26 12.15 23.65
CA LEU A 15 24.51 11.03 24.24
C LEU A 15 25.33 9.75 24.43
N THR A 16 26.66 9.84 24.32
CA THR A 16 27.58 8.67 24.39
C THR A 16 27.49 7.88 25.69
N GLU A 17 27.15 8.54 26.81
CA GLU A 17 26.97 7.88 28.12
C GLU A 17 25.62 7.15 28.25
N ARG A 18 24.70 7.35 27.30
CA ARG A 18 23.32 6.85 27.37
C ARG A 18 22.93 5.94 26.22
N ILE A 19 23.53 6.13 25.03
CA ILE A 19 23.23 5.36 23.82
C ILE A 19 24.51 4.70 23.35
N VAL A 20 24.51 3.37 23.33
CA VAL A 20 25.62 2.55 22.82
C VAL A 20 25.19 1.91 21.50
N VAL A 21 25.86 2.24 20.40
CA VAL A 21 25.56 1.66 19.09
C VAL A 21 26.34 0.35 18.93
N ILE A 22 25.61 -0.76 18.77
CA ILE A 22 26.19 -2.09 18.57
C ILE A 22 25.91 -2.52 17.12
N PRO A 23 26.92 -2.50 16.23
CA PRO A 23 26.72 -2.91 14.84
C PRO A 23 26.62 -4.44 14.73
N GLY A 24 25.53 -4.93 14.14
CA GLY A 24 25.32 -6.36 13.85
C GLY A 24 23.84 -6.71 13.81
N LYS A 25 23.54 -7.98 13.54
CA LYS A 25 22.16 -8.50 13.64
C LYS A 25 21.84 -8.88 15.08
N VAL A 26 20.61 -8.68 15.52
CA VAL A 26 20.19 -8.94 16.91
C VAL A 26 20.32 -10.42 17.30
N GLU A 27 20.26 -11.31 16.31
CA GLU A 27 20.48 -12.74 16.42
C GLU A 27 21.94 -13.09 16.77
N GLU A 28 22.89 -12.26 16.32
CA GLU A 28 24.33 -12.54 16.32
C GLU A 28 25.10 -11.73 17.38
N VAL A 29 24.62 -10.55 17.77
CA VAL A 29 25.29 -9.69 18.77
C VAL A 29 25.07 -10.21 20.19
N SER A 30 25.77 -9.61 21.16
CA SER A 30 25.58 -9.86 22.59
C SER A 30 25.41 -8.54 23.33
N LEU A 31 24.47 -8.50 24.28
CA LEU A 31 24.27 -7.36 25.16
C LEU A 31 24.87 -7.65 26.54
N PRO A 32 25.40 -6.62 27.24
CA PRO A 32 26.01 -6.79 28.55
C PRO A 32 24.98 -7.07 29.67
N GLU A 33 23.70 -6.76 29.45
CA GLU A 33 22.62 -6.94 30.42
C GLU A 33 21.26 -7.18 29.73
N GLN A 34 20.29 -7.67 30.51
CA GLN A 34 18.88 -7.72 30.08
C GLN A 34 18.26 -6.31 30.12
N VAL A 35 17.29 -6.04 29.24
CA VAL A 35 16.61 -4.75 29.10
C VAL A 35 15.18 -4.77 29.66
N ASP A 36 14.70 -3.60 30.10
CA ASP A 36 13.33 -3.44 30.61
C ASP A 36 12.30 -3.25 29.48
N ILE A 37 12.71 -2.73 28.32
CA ILE A 37 11.85 -2.49 27.16
C ILE A 37 12.61 -2.69 25.86
N ILE A 38 11.96 -3.27 24.85
CA ILE A 38 12.46 -3.31 23.47
C ILE A 38 11.59 -2.35 22.63
N ILE A 39 12.25 -1.48 21.87
CA ILE A 39 11.61 -0.57 20.93
C ILE A 39 12.06 -0.90 19.50
N SER A 40 11.14 -0.91 18.55
CA SER A 40 11.46 -1.09 17.13
C SER A 40 10.35 -0.52 16.26
N GLU A 41 10.68 -0.28 15.00
CA GLU A 41 9.73 -0.11 13.90
C GLU A 41 9.94 -1.29 12.93
N PRO A 42 9.34 -2.46 13.19
CA PRO A 42 9.54 -3.67 12.37
C PRO A 42 8.42 -3.91 11.35
N MET A 43 7.57 -2.93 11.07
CA MET A 43 6.36 -3.14 10.27
C MET A 43 6.64 -2.99 8.77
N GLY A 44 6.31 -4.02 8.00
CA GLY A 44 6.29 -3.96 6.54
C GLY A 44 4.89 -3.80 5.96
N TYR A 45 4.77 -3.89 4.63
CA TYR A 45 3.47 -4.06 3.97
C TYR A 45 2.69 -5.23 4.58
N MET A 46 1.37 -5.04 4.76
CA MET A 46 0.49 -5.99 5.46
C MET A 46 1.02 -6.39 6.85
N LEU A 47 1.70 -5.49 7.56
CA LEU A 47 2.41 -5.69 8.83
C LEU A 47 3.65 -6.62 8.73
N PHE A 48 3.55 -7.72 8.00
CA PHE A 48 4.49 -8.83 8.08
C PHE A 48 5.63 -8.80 7.05
N ASN A 49 5.51 -8.05 5.94
CA ASN A 49 6.54 -8.04 4.89
C ASN A 49 7.94 -7.69 5.46
N GLU A 50 8.99 -8.10 4.77
CA GLU A 50 10.40 -7.99 5.20
C GLU A 50 10.80 -8.94 6.35
N ARG A 51 9.82 -9.57 7.02
CA ARG A 51 10.02 -10.53 8.12
C ARG A 51 10.80 -9.94 9.31
N MET A 52 10.86 -8.61 9.44
CA MET A 52 11.58 -7.94 10.53
C MET A 52 10.96 -8.19 11.91
N LEU A 53 9.67 -8.54 11.96
CA LEU A 53 9.00 -8.98 13.19
C LEU A 53 9.63 -10.24 13.80
N GLU A 54 10.28 -11.10 13.01
CA GLU A 54 11.01 -12.27 13.55
C GLU A 54 12.20 -11.81 14.39
N SER A 55 13.03 -10.90 13.88
CA SER A 55 14.11 -10.27 14.64
C SER A 55 13.62 -9.53 15.88
N TYR A 56 12.47 -8.86 15.78
CA TYR A 56 11.84 -8.18 16.91
C TYR A 56 11.42 -9.15 18.03
N LEU A 57 10.80 -10.28 17.66
CA LEU A 57 10.46 -11.34 18.62
C LEU A 57 11.70 -12.06 19.16
N HIS A 58 12.73 -12.25 18.32
CA HIS A 58 14.00 -12.84 18.71
C HIS A 58 14.72 -12.00 19.78
N ALA A 59 14.64 -10.68 19.67
CA ALA A 59 15.22 -9.75 20.64
C ALA A 59 14.69 -9.93 22.06
N LYS A 60 13.52 -10.58 22.25
CA LYS A 60 12.97 -10.91 23.58
C LYS A 60 13.90 -11.77 24.43
N LYS A 61 14.90 -12.45 23.85
CA LYS A 61 15.95 -13.12 24.64
C LYS A 61 16.65 -12.16 25.61
N TYR A 62 16.71 -10.87 25.29
CA TYR A 62 17.25 -9.82 26.15
C TYR A 62 16.23 -9.15 27.06
N LEU A 63 14.93 -9.43 26.90
CA LEU A 63 13.89 -8.79 27.69
C LEU A 63 13.82 -9.43 29.09
N ARG A 64 13.75 -8.60 30.13
CA ARG A 64 13.53 -9.09 31.51
C ARG A 64 12.10 -9.64 31.67
N PRO A 65 11.86 -10.59 32.58
CA PRO A 65 10.50 -10.96 32.97
C PRO A 65 9.72 -9.72 33.45
N GLY A 66 8.54 -9.48 32.88
CA GLY A 66 7.75 -8.26 33.15
C GLY A 66 8.19 -7.02 32.36
N GLY A 67 9.20 -7.14 31.48
CA GLY A 67 9.56 -6.10 30.53
C GLY A 67 8.49 -5.90 29.45
N ASN A 68 8.58 -4.78 28.72
CA ASN A 68 7.59 -4.40 27.70
C ASN A 68 8.16 -4.36 26.27
N MET A 69 7.29 -4.26 25.29
CA MET A 69 7.61 -4.19 23.86
C MET A 69 6.82 -3.08 23.20
N PHE A 70 7.50 -2.21 22.45
CA PHE A 70 6.93 -1.07 21.73
C PHE A 70 7.28 -1.18 20.22
N PRO A 71 6.32 -1.52 19.34
CA PRO A 71 4.89 -1.76 19.62
C PRO A 71 4.62 -3.05 20.41
N THR A 72 3.48 -3.09 21.12
CA THR A 72 3.08 -4.20 22.00
C THR A 72 2.20 -5.20 21.28
N ILE A 73 1.26 -4.71 20.48
CA ILE A 73 0.39 -5.53 19.63
C ILE A 73 0.35 -4.96 18.22
N GLY A 74 0.09 -5.83 17.24
CA GLY A 74 -0.22 -5.46 15.86
C GLY A 74 -1.53 -6.09 15.43
N ASP A 75 -2.45 -5.25 14.94
CA ASP A 75 -3.74 -5.64 14.39
C ASP A 75 -3.66 -5.57 12.86
N VAL A 76 -3.88 -6.69 12.18
CA VAL A 76 -4.09 -6.72 10.73
C VAL A 76 -5.58 -6.76 10.47
N HIS A 77 -6.03 -5.83 9.63
CA HIS A 77 -7.39 -5.76 9.16
C HIS A 77 -7.48 -6.24 7.72
N LEU A 78 -8.55 -6.95 7.41
CA LEU A 78 -8.90 -7.32 6.04
C LEU A 78 -10.38 -7.05 5.77
N ALA A 79 -10.71 -6.56 4.58
CA ALA A 79 -12.09 -6.32 4.16
C ALA A 79 -12.29 -6.59 2.66
N PRO A 80 -13.44 -7.13 2.22
CA PRO A 80 -13.74 -7.31 0.81
C PRO A 80 -13.97 -5.94 0.15
N PHE A 81 -13.50 -5.79 -1.09
CA PHE A 81 -13.67 -4.55 -1.86
C PHE A 81 -14.21 -4.81 -3.26
N THR A 82 -14.79 -3.76 -3.85
CA THR A 82 -15.12 -3.69 -5.28
C THR A 82 -14.30 -2.62 -5.99
N ASP A 83 -13.54 -2.99 -7.01
CA ASP A 83 -12.83 -2.04 -7.87
C ASP A 83 -12.64 -2.67 -9.26
N GLU A 84 -13.63 -2.45 -10.11
CA GLU A 84 -13.65 -2.93 -11.49
C GLU A 84 -12.47 -2.37 -12.31
N GLN A 85 -12.12 -1.10 -12.09
CA GLN A 85 -11.04 -0.45 -12.84
C GLN A 85 -9.70 -1.12 -12.54
N LEU A 86 -9.40 -1.36 -11.26
CA LEU A 86 -8.19 -2.08 -10.87
C LEU A 86 -8.14 -3.50 -11.45
N TYR A 87 -9.27 -4.20 -11.41
CA TYR A 87 -9.36 -5.57 -11.93
C TYR A 87 -9.12 -5.60 -13.46
N MET A 88 -9.76 -4.71 -14.21
CA MET A 88 -9.61 -4.61 -15.68
C MET A 88 -8.24 -4.09 -16.11
N GLU A 89 -7.55 -3.32 -15.27
CA GLU A 89 -6.17 -2.89 -15.50
C GLU A 89 -5.23 -4.10 -15.67
N GLN A 90 -5.44 -5.19 -14.90
CA GLN A 90 -4.60 -6.39 -14.99
C GLN A 90 -4.76 -7.08 -16.35
N PHE A 91 -5.99 -7.22 -16.82
CA PHE A 91 -6.26 -7.75 -18.16
C PHE A 91 -5.72 -6.84 -19.26
N THR A 92 -5.82 -5.53 -19.10
CA THR A 92 -5.29 -4.56 -20.07
C THR A 92 -3.78 -4.71 -20.23
N LYS A 93 -3.04 -4.87 -19.12
CA LYS A 93 -1.59 -5.16 -19.16
C LYS A 93 -1.30 -6.53 -19.79
N ALA A 94 -2.02 -7.57 -19.37
CA ALA A 94 -1.85 -8.92 -19.91
C ALA A 94 -2.14 -9.01 -21.41
N ASN A 95 -3.06 -8.19 -21.92
CA ASN A 95 -3.42 -8.16 -23.35
C ASN A 95 -2.28 -7.66 -24.24
N PHE A 96 -1.21 -7.06 -23.69
CA PHE A 96 0.04 -6.87 -24.44
C PHE A 96 0.53 -8.18 -25.07
N TRP A 97 0.43 -9.29 -24.34
CA TRP A 97 0.85 -10.61 -24.80
C TRP A 97 -0.14 -11.23 -25.78
N TYR A 98 -1.36 -10.70 -25.90
CA TYR A 98 -2.39 -11.22 -26.81
C TYR A 98 -2.28 -10.62 -28.21
N GLN A 99 -1.06 -10.61 -28.75
CA GLN A 99 -0.73 -10.09 -30.07
C GLN A 99 -0.26 -11.23 -30.98
N PRO A 100 -0.96 -11.52 -32.08
CA PRO A 100 -0.60 -12.61 -33.00
C PRO A 100 0.61 -12.28 -33.89
N SER A 101 1.10 -11.04 -33.89
CA SER A 101 2.25 -10.61 -34.71
C SER A 101 2.97 -9.41 -34.09
N PHE A 102 3.51 -9.57 -32.89
CA PHE A 102 4.41 -8.58 -32.28
C PHE A 102 5.78 -8.66 -32.94
N HIS A 103 6.09 -7.69 -33.81
CA HIS A 103 7.29 -7.72 -34.66
C HIS A 103 7.46 -9.04 -35.45
N GLY A 104 6.35 -9.65 -35.89
CA GLY A 104 6.36 -10.92 -36.64
C GLY A 104 6.34 -12.19 -35.78
N VAL A 105 6.25 -12.07 -34.44
CA VAL A 105 6.16 -13.20 -33.51
C VAL A 105 4.79 -13.21 -32.81
N ASP A 106 4.15 -14.38 -32.76
CA ASP A 106 2.91 -14.57 -32.00
C ASP A 106 3.22 -14.78 -30.51
N LEU A 107 2.76 -13.85 -29.67
CA LEU A 107 2.94 -13.88 -28.21
C LEU A 107 1.75 -14.50 -27.47
N SER A 108 0.63 -14.75 -28.17
CA SER A 108 -0.69 -15.03 -27.56
C SER A 108 -0.71 -16.25 -26.63
N ALA A 109 0.17 -17.22 -26.89
CA ALA A 109 0.36 -18.39 -26.04
C ALA A 109 0.76 -18.04 -24.59
N LEU A 110 1.40 -16.89 -24.36
CA LEU A 110 1.85 -16.44 -23.03
C LEU A 110 0.82 -15.56 -22.30
N ARG A 111 -0.32 -15.23 -22.91
CA ARG A 111 -1.33 -14.37 -22.27
C ARG A 111 -1.81 -14.93 -20.94
N GLY A 112 -2.05 -16.25 -20.85
CA GLY A 112 -2.50 -16.89 -19.61
C GLY A 112 -1.49 -16.73 -18.47
N ALA A 113 -0.21 -17.00 -18.76
CA ALA A 113 0.88 -16.81 -17.80
C ALA A 113 1.02 -15.34 -17.36
N ALA A 114 0.85 -14.40 -18.29
CA ALA A 114 0.88 -12.97 -17.98
C ALA A 114 -0.28 -12.56 -17.05
N VAL A 115 -1.51 -13.04 -17.31
CA VAL A 115 -2.65 -12.81 -16.40
C VAL A 115 -2.31 -13.35 -15.01
N ASP A 116 -1.87 -14.60 -14.91
CA ASP A 116 -1.51 -15.20 -13.61
C ASP A 116 -0.43 -14.40 -12.88
N GLU A 117 0.59 -13.91 -13.59
CA GLU A 117 1.66 -13.09 -13.01
C GLU A 117 1.15 -11.74 -12.49
N TYR A 118 0.32 -11.02 -13.25
CA TYR A 118 -0.23 -9.74 -12.78
C TYR A 118 -1.17 -9.92 -11.59
N PHE A 119 -2.02 -10.95 -11.58
CA PHE A 119 -2.91 -11.25 -10.46
C PHE A 119 -2.16 -11.74 -9.21
N ARG A 120 -0.92 -12.22 -9.36
CA ARG A 120 -0.03 -12.60 -8.24
C ARG A 120 0.60 -11.42 -7.52
N GLN A 121 0.51 -10.20 -8.04
CA GLN A 121 1.10 -9.01 -7.43
C GLN A 121 0.09 -8.36 -6.45
N PRO A 122 0.39 -8.29 -5.14
CA PRO A 122 -0.36 -7.42 -4.25
C PRO A 122 -0.20 -5.96 -4.69
N VAL A 123 -1.31 -5.22 -4.73
CA VAL A 123 -1.33 -3.83 -5.19
C VAL A 123 -1.15 -2.91 -3.99
N VAL A 124 -0.12 -2.06 -4.03
CA VAL A 124 0.18 -1.08 -2.98
C VAL A 124 -0.27 0.30 -3.45
N ASP A 125 -1.36 0.79 -2.87
CA ASP A 125 -1.91 2.13 -3.05
C ASP A 125 -2.93 2.47 -1.95
N THR A 126 -3.61 3.60 -2.09
CA THR A 126 -4.72 4.01 -1.23
C THR A 126 -6.01 4.04 -2.03
N PHE A 127 -7.15 3.93 -1.35
CA PHE A 127 -8.47 3.88 -1.98
C PHE A 127 -9.52 4.62 -1.16
N ASP A 128 -10.64 4.96 -1.79
CA ASP A 128 -11.80 5.54 -1.10
C ASP A 128 -12.51 4.44 -0.28
N ILE A 129 -12.75 4.66 1.01
CA ILE A 129 -13.33 3.66 1.91
C ILE A 129 -14.69 3.11 1.44
N ARG A 130 -15.42 3.83 0.58
CA ARG A 130 -16.72 3.41 0.04
C ARG A 130 -16.62 2.20 -0.88
N ILE A 131 -15.42 1.84 -1.35
CA ILE A 131 -15.23 0.59 -2.10
C ILE A 131 -15.33 -0.65 -1.21
N LEU A 132 -15.23 -0.51 0.12
CA LEU A 132 -15.31 -1.62 1.06
C LEU A 132 -16.76 -2.12 1.15
N MET A 133 -16.93 -3.44 0.99
CA MET A 133 -18.25 -4.06 0.89
C MET A 133 -18.75 -4.67 2.21
N ALA A 134 -17.89 -4.76 3.22
CA ALA A 134 -18.21 -5.23 4.56
C ALA A 134 -17.30 -4.57 5.61
N LYS A 135 -17.67 -4.70 6.89
CA LYS A 135 -16.77 -4.35 8.00
C LYS A 135 -15.53 -5.24 7.97
N SER A 136 -14.38 -4.71 8.37
CA SER A 136 -13.16 -5.50 8.41
C SER A 136 -13.19 -6.58 9.49
N VAL A 137 -12.53 -7.69 9.20
CA VAL A 137 -12.12 -8.70 10.18
C VAL A 137 -10.73 -8.31 10.68
N LYS A 138 -10.47 -8.57 11.96
CA LYS A 138 -9.22 -8.23 12.64
C LYS A 138 -8.50 -9.48 13.11
N TYR A 139 -7.19 -9.52 12.89
CA TYR A 139 -6.27 -10.53 13.41
C TYR A 139 -5.18 -9.85 14.22
N THR A 140 -5.03 -10.23 15.49
CA THR A 140 -4.11 -9.57 16.42
C THR A 140 -2.92 -10.47 16.72
N VAL A 141 -1.71 -9.91 16.59
CA VAL A 141 -0.48 -10.50 17.12
C VAL A 141 -0.08 -9.75 18.37
N ASN A 142 0.00 -10.45 19.50
CA ASN A 142 0.57 -9.91 20.73
C ASN A 142 2.07 -10.19 20.77
N PHE A 143 2.89 -9.16 20.58
CA PHE A 143 4.35 -9.34 20.46
C PHE A 143 5.00 -9.77 21.78
N LEU A 144 4.40 -9.45 22.93
CA LEU A 144 4.86 -9.95 24.23
C LEU A 144 4.77 -11.48 24.31
N GLU A 145 3.73 -12.06 23.73
CA GLU A 145 3.41 -13.49 23.86
C GLU A 145 3.92 -14.32 22.67
N ALA A 146 3.83 -13.78 21.45
CA ALA A 146 4.15 -14.47 20.21
C ALA A 146 5.62 -14.91 20.14
N LYS A 147 5.88 -16.05 19.51
CA LYS A 147 7.23 -16.58 19.25
C LYS A 147 7.60 -16.36 17.79
N GLU A 148 8.90 -16.35 17.51
CA GLU A 148 9.43 -16.21 16.14
C GLU A 148 8.77 -17.20 15.17
N GLY A 149 8.66 -18.48 15.56
CA GLY A 149 8.04 -19.52 14.75
C GLY A 149 6.54 -19.36 14.51
N ASP A 150 5.82 -18.56 15.31
CA ASP A 150 4.39 -18.30 15.11
C ASP A 150 4.14 -17.47 13.85
N LEU A 151 5.15 -16.68 13.43
CA LEU A 151 5.08 -15.86 12.23
C LEU A 151 5.38 -16.63 10.95
N HIS A 152 5.92 -17.86 11.02
CA HIS A 152 6.25 -18.62 9.81
C HIS A 152 5.01 -19.08 9.02
N ARG A 153 3.89 -19.28 9.71
CA ARG A 153 2.61 -19.68 9.10
C ARG A 153 1.45 -19.00 9.83
N ILE A 154 0.96 -17.92 9.25
CA ILE A 154 -0.11 -17.10 9.82
C ILE A 154 -1.41 -17.42 9.10
N GLU A 155 -2.38 -17.94 9.84
CA GLU A 155 -3.70 -18.30 9.31
C GLU A 155 -4.77 -17.35 9.85
N ILE A 156 -5.40 -16.61 8.95
CA ILE A 156 -6.43 -15.61 9.27
C ILE A 156 -7.76 -16.08 8.67
N PRO A 157 -8.60 -16.79 9.44
CA PRO A 157 -9.95 -17.10 9.02
C PRO A 157 -10.79 -15.83 9.01
N PHE A 158 -11.68 -15.70 8.04
CA PHE A 158 -12.60 -14.56 7.95
C PHE A 158 -14.02 -14.99 7.62
N LYS A 159 -14.96 -14.19 8.09
CA LYS A 159 -16.38 -14.28 7.75
C LYS A 159 -16.94 -12.87 7.69
N PHE A 160 -17.21 -12.38 6.49
CA PHE A 160 -17.75 -11.05 6.25
C PHE A 160 -19.26 -11.12 6.06
N HIS A 161 -19.98 -10.24 6.76
CA HIS A 161 -21.39 -9.98 6.49
C HIS A 161 -21.49 -8.82 5.50
N MET A 162 -21.95 -9.10 4.29
CA MET A 162 -21.92 -8.14 3.19
C MET A 162 -22.92 -7.01 3.44
N LEU A 163 -22.43 -5.76 3.40
CA LEU A 163 -23.24 -4.56 3.55
C LEU A 163 -23.78 -4.04 2.21
N HIS A 164 -23.07 -4.36 1.13
CA HIS A 164 -23.38 -3.92 -0.22
C HIS A 164 -23.47 -5.12 -1.17
N SER A 165 -24.35 -5.02 -2.17
CA SER A 165 -24.43 -5.97 -3.27
C SER A 165 -23.45 -5.59 -4.38
N GLY A 166 -22.77 -6.58 -4.98
CA GLY A 166 -21.88 -6.33 -6.12
C GLY A 166 -20.85 -7.43 -6.32
N LEU A 167 -19.89 -7.16 -7.21
CA LEU A 167 -18.72 -8.02 -7.42
C LEU A 167 -17.64 -7.71 -6.38
N VAL A 168 -17.28 -8.73 -5.61
CA VAL A 168 -16.11 -8.71 -4.73
C VAL A 168 -14.88 -9.03 -5.58
N HIS A 169 -14.03 -8.03 -5.78
CA HIS A 169 -12.83 -8.13 -6.61
C HIS A 169 -11.62 -8.65 -5.86
N GLY A 170 -11.62 -8.59 -4.53
CA GLY A 170 -10.49 -9.03 -3.70
C GLY A 170 -10.65 -8.66 -2.23
N LEU A 171 -9.54 -8.78 -1.49
CA LEU A 171 -9.42 -8.33 -0.11
C LEU A 171 -8.42 -7.17 0.00
N ALA A 172 -8.80 -6.13 0.72
CA ALA A 172 -7.95 -5.02 1.09
C ALA A 172 -7.42 -5.23 2.51
N PHE A 173 -6.18 -4.82 2.75
CA PHE A 173 -5.45 -5.02 3.99
C PHE A 173 -4.82 -3.72 4.46
N TRP A 174 -4.85 -3.51 5.76
CA TRP A 174 -4.12 -2.47 6.48
C TRP A 174 -3.78 -2.99 7.88
N PHE A 175 -2.99 -2.24 8.62
CA PHE A 175 -2.64 -2.62 9.99
C PHE A 175 -2.58 -1.43 10.94
N ASP A 176 -2.79 -1.73 12.21
CA ASP A 176 -2.58 -0.80 13.31
C ASP A 176 -1.59 -1.44 14.30
N VAL A 177 -0.79 -0.63 14.97
CA VAL A 177 0.04 -1.10 16.09
C VAL A 177 -0.24 -0.25 17.32
N ALA A 178 -0.32 -0.91 18.48
CA ALA A 178 -0.54 -0.24 19.75
C ALA A 178 0.70 -0.30 20.63
N PHE A 179 1.07 0.85 21.19
CA PHE A 179 2.10 1.03 22.20
C PHE A 179 1.42 1.08 23.57
N ILE A 180 1.32 -0.07 24.24
CA ILE A 180 0.58 -0.21 25.50
C ILE A 180 1.54 0.13 26.65
N GLY A 181 1.64 1.42 26.97
CA GLY A 181 2.43 1.92 28.10
C GLY A 181 1.65 1.90 29.42
N SER A 182 2.38 2.00 30.54
CA SER A 182 1.77 2.02 31.88
C SER A 182 0.90 3.26 32.15
N ILE A 183 1.09 4.35 31.39
CA ILE A 183 0.33 5.59 31.52
C ILE A 183 -0.87 5.60 30.55
N MET A 184 -0.64 5.25 29.29
CA MET A 184 -1.65 5.25 28.24
C MET A 184 -1.27 4.32 27.09
N THR A 185 -2.25 3.99 26.26
CA THR A 185 -2.04 3.30 24.99
C THR A 185 -2.07 4.32 23.84
N VAL A 186 -1.06 4.27 22.97
CA VAL A 186 -0.98 5.07 21.74
C VAL A 186 -1.10 4.16 20.54
N TRP A 187 -1.83 4.59 19.51
CA TRP A 187 -2.03 3.83 18.27
C TRP A 187 -1.35 4.54 17.10
N LEU A 188 -0.65 3.75 16.29
CA LEU A 188 -0.27 4.12 14.92
C LEU A 188 -1.12 3.29 13.98
N SER A 189 -1.93 3.96 13.16
CA SER A 189 -2.84 3.30 12.22
C SER A 189 -2.42 3.57 10.77
N THR A 190 -2.58 2.56 9.92
CA THR A 190 -2.46 2.67 8.46
C THR A 190 -3.81 2.48 7.76
N ALA A 191 -4.91 2.60 8.51
CA ALA A 191 -6.26 2.43 7.96
C ALA A 191 -6.54 3.46 6.86
N PRO A 192 -7.35 3.10 5.84
CA PRO A 192 -7.73 4.02 4.77
C PRO A 192 -8.63 5.18 5.24
N THR A 193 -9.05 5.17 6.51
CA THR A 193 -9.77 6.26 7.18
C THR A 193 -8.84 7.31 7.79
N GLU A 194 -7.55 7.00 7.91
CA GLU A 194 -6.54 7.83 8.55
C GLU A 194 -5.65 8.55 7.53
N PRO A 195 -4.89 9.58 7.94
CA PRO A 195 -3.90 10.20 7.08
C PRO A 195 -2.94 9.19 6.46
N LEU A 196 -2.66 9.38 5.17
CA LEU A 196 -1.85 8.44 4.40
C LEU A 196 -0.43 8.30 4.96
N THR A 197 0.02 7.07 5.08
CA THR A 197 1.40 6.72 5.47
C THR A 197 2.16 6.13 4.30
N HIS A 198 3.49 5.97 4.43
CA HIS A 198 4.32 5.35 3.40
C HIS A 198 4.07 3.84 3.23
N TRP A 199 3.36 3.20 4.15
CA TRP A 199 2.91 1.82 4.02
C TRP A 199 1.70 1.67 3.09
N TYR A 200 0.95 2.75 2.83
CA TYR A 200 -0.31 2.73 2.09
C TYR A 200 -1.26 1.65 2.64
N GLN A 201 -2.10 1.09 1.78
CA GLN A 201 -2.81 -0.16 2.01
C GLN A 201 -2.41 -1.16 0.93
N VAL A 202 -2.76 -2.43 1.13
CA VAL A 202 -2.47 -3.50 0.18
C VAL A 202 -3.75 -4.17 -0.27
N ARG A 203 -3.93 -4.35 -1.56
CA ARG A 203 -5.09 -5.02 -2.15
C ARG A 203 -4.67 -6.27 -2.89
N CYS A 204 -5.28 -7.39 -2.54
CA CYS A 204 -5.07 -8.68 -3.19
C CYS A 204 -6.31 -9.00 -4.02
N LEU A 205 -6.18 -9.03 -5.35
CA LEU A 205 -7.27 -9.38 -6.25
C LEU A 205 -7.58 -10.88 -6.19
N PHE A 206 -8.82 -11.24 -6.47
CA PHE A 206 -9.20 -12.59 -6.84
C PHE A 206 -9.01 -12.79 -8.34
N GLN A 207 -8.61 -13.99 -8.78
CA GLN A 207 -8.55 -14.31 -10.21
C GLN A 207 -9.93 -14.30 -10.88
N SER A 208 -10.98 -14.61 -10.11
CA SER A 208 -12.37 -14.50 -10.55
C SER A 208 -13.17 -13.80 -9.46
N PRO A 209 -13.83 -12.66 -9.76
CA PRO A 209 -14.59 -11.92 -8.78
C PRO A 209 -15.81 -12.71 -8.34
N LEU A 210 -16.26 -12.47 -7.11
CA LEU A 210 -17.40 -13.17 -6.52
C LEU A 210 -18.59 -12.23 -6.40
N PHE A 211 -19.72 -12.58 -7.01
CA PHE A 211 -20.94 -11.82 -6.81
C PHE A 211 -21.57 -12.16 -5.45
N ALA A 212 -21.79 -11.15 -4.62
CA ALA A 212 -22.47 -11.27 -3.34
C ALA A 212 -23.55 -10.19 -3.23
N LYS A 213 -24.67 -10.53 -2.59
CA LYS A 213 -25.74 -9.57 -2.25
C LYS A 213 -25.53 -9.04 -0.84
N ALA A 214 -26.03 -7.84 -0.56
CA ALA A 214 -26.15 -7.36 0.82
C ALA A 214 -26.92 -8.39 1.66
N GLY A 215 -26.39 -8.72 2.84
CA GLY A 215 -26.89 -9.80 3.70
C GLY A 215 -26.29 -11.19 3.44
N ASP A 216 -25.67 -11.43 2.27
CA ASP A 216 -24.89 -12.64 2.04
C ASP A 216 -23.65 -12.66 2.98
N THR A 217 -23.03 -13.82 3.09
CA THR A 217 -21.79 -13.99 3.85
C THR A 217 -20.67 -14.47 2.94
N LEU A 218 -19.52 -13.80 3.01
CA LEU A 218 -18.28 -14.21 2.36
C LEU A 218 -17.32 -14.80 3.41
N SER A 219 -17.07 -16.10 3.37
CA SER A 219 -16.19 -16.79 4.33
C SER A 219 -14.96 -17.36 3.66
N GLY A 220 -13.90 -17.60 4.43
CA GLY A 220 -12.65 -18.13 3.88
C GLY A 220 -11.45 -17.98 4.80
N THR A 221 -10.28 -18.14 4.21
CA THR A 221 -9.00 -18.08 4.92
C THR A 221 -7.97 -17.31 4.09
N CYS A 222 -7.26 -16.40 4.73
CA CYS A 222 -6.01 -15.84 4.25
C CYS A 222 -4.86 -16.53 4.98
N LEU A 223 -4.00 -17.24 4.25
CA LEU A 223 -2.85 -17.95 4.77
C LEU A 223 -1.57 -17.28 4.26
N LEU A 224 -0.73 -16.80 5.17
CA LEU A 224 0.59 -16.28 4.87
C LEU A 224 1.64 -17.31 5.29
N ILE A 225 2.48 -17.72 4.34
CA ILE A 225 3.59 -18.66 4.59
C ILE A 225 4.90 -17.92 4.33
N ALA A 226 5.75 -17.83 5.35
CA ALA A 226 7.04 -17.18 5.24
C ALA A 226 7.92 -17.88 4.20
N ASN A 227 8.53 -17.10 3.31
CA ASN A 227 9.43 -17.60 2.27
C ASN A 227 10.88 -17.15 2.51
N LYS A 228 11.80 -17.74 1.76
CA LYS A 228 13.26 -17.50 1.90
C LYS A 228 13.71 -16.13 1.39
N ARG A 229 12.83 -15.33 0.79
CA ARG A 229 13.13 -14.01 0.19
C ARG A 229 12.75 -12.84 1.11
N GLN A 230 12.68 -13.09 2.42
CA GLN A 230 12.26 -12.11 3.43
C GLN A 230 10.85 -11.57 3.17
N SER A 231 9.92 -12.45 2.79
CA SER A 231 8.53 -12.08 2.50
C SER A 231 7.61 -13.29 2.70
N TYR A 232 6.37 -13.20 2.23
CA TYR A 232 5.33 -14.21 2.38
C TYR A 232 4.72 -14.61 1.04
N ASP A 233 4.49 -15.90 0.89
CA ASP A 233 3.56 -16.41 -0.10
C ASP A 233 2.15 -16.35 0.53
N ILE A 234 1.22 -15.66 -0.14
CA ILE A 234 -0.14 -15.43 0.36
C ILE A 234 -1.09 -16.33 -0.41
N SER A 235 -1.86 -17.14 0.30
CA SER A 235 -2.96 -17.93 -0.25
C SER A 235 -4.28 -17.42 0.31
N ILE A 236 -5.14 -16.88 -0.55
CA ILE A 236 -6.48 -16.44 -0.17
C ILE A 236 -7.49 -17.37 -0.82
N VAL A 237 -8.41 -17.90 -0.02
CA VAL A 237 -9.56 -18.67 -0.49
C VAL A 237 -10.80 -18.03 0.10
N ALA A 238 -11.79 -17.72 -0.75
CA ALA A 238 -13.04 -17.11 -0.33
C ALA A 238 -14.24 -17.78 -1.02
N GLN A 239 -15.37 -17.84 -0.33
CA GLN A 239 -16.61 -18.41 -0.81
C GLN A 239 -17.80 -17.58 -0.36
N VAL A 240 -18.77 -17.36 -1.25
CA VAL A 240 -20.08 -16.80 -0.89
C VAL A 240 -20.95 -17.95 -0.38
N ASP A 241 -21.24 -17.95 0.91
CA ASP A 241 -21.86 -19.07 1.63
C ASP A 241 -23.21 -19.48 1.01
N GLN A 242 -24.01 -18.50 0.59
CA GLN A 242 -25.36 -18.71 0.06
C GLN A 242 -25.37 -19.30 -1.36
N THR A 243 -24.32 -19.08 -2.16
CA THR A 243 -24.28 -19.52 -3.56
C THR A 243 -23.30 -20.66 -3.81
N GLY A 244 -22.37 -20.91 -2.89
CA GLY A 244 -21.27 -21.84 -3.09
C GLY A 244 -20.18 -21.33 -4.04
N SER A 245 -20.34 -20.11 -4.61
CA SER A 245 -19.36 -19.54 -5.52
C SER A 245 -18.04 -19.30 -4.80
N LYS A 246 -16.96 -19.84 -5.33
CA LYS A 246 -15.64 -19.86 -4.70
C LYS A 246 -14.60 -19.23 -5.61
N SER A 247 -13.68 -18.50 -5.00
CA SER A 247 -12.51 -17.96 -5.67
C SER A 247 -11.29 -18.14 -4.79
N SER A 248 -10.12 -18.20 -5.43
CA SER A 248 -8.85 -18.28 -4.74
C SER A 248 -7.80 -17.52 -5.51
N ASN A 249 -6.75 -17.10 -4.82
CA ASN A 249 -5.55 -16.58 -5.46
C ASN A 249 -4.32 -16.90 -4.63
N LEU A 250 -3.18 -17.02 -5.31
CA LEU A 250 -1.84 -17.09 -4.73
C LEU A 250 -1.12 -15.81 -5.08
N LEU A 251 -0.54 -15.12 -4.11
CA LEU A 251 0.17 -13.86 -4.31
C LEU A 251 1.58 -13.93 -3.71
N ASP A 252 2.49 -13.16 -4.29
CA ASP A 252 3.86 -13.03 -3.81
C ASP A 252 4.09 -11.62 -3.26
N LEU A 253 4.14 -11.49 -1.94
CA LEU A 253 4.36 -10.20 -1.28
C LEU A 253 5.76 -9.63 -1.54
N LYS A 254 6.69 -10.41 -2.09
CA LYS A 254 8.00 -9.93 -2.51
C LYS A 254 7.93 -9.09 -3.79
N ASN A 255 6.89 -9.26 -4.60
CA ASN A 255 6.73 -8.57 -5.89
C ASN A 255 5.44 -7.72 -5.94
N PRO A 256 5.30 -6.71 -5.06
CA PRO A 256 4.14 -5.83 -5.07
C PRO A 256 4.12 -4.92 -6.31
N PHE A 257 2.92 -4.60 -6.79
CA PHE A 257 2.70 -3.57 -7.80
C PHE A 257 2.37 -2.24 -7.12
N PHE A 258 3.30 -1.28 -7.18
CA PHE A 258 3.09 0.07 -6.68
C PHE A 258 2.24 0.87 -7.66
N ARG A 259 1.02 1.21 -7.26
CA ARG A 259 0.02 1.88 -8.12
C ARG A 259 -0.25 3.34 -7.73
N TYR A 260 0.20 3.78 -6.56
CA TYR A 260 -0.06 5.14 -6.10
C TYR A 260 0.57 6.20 -7.03
N THR A 261 -0.27 7.13 -7.51
CA THR A 261 0.13 8.22 -8.42
C THR A 261 0.01 9.61 -7.79
N GLY A 262 -0.47 9.72 -6.53
CA GLY A 262 -0.79 10.99 -5.90
C GLY A 262 -2.21 11.51 -6.19
N THR A 263 -2.95 10.90 -7.12
CA THR A 263 -4.33 11.30 -7.42
C THR A 263 -5.30 10.87 -6.33
N THR A 264 -6.26 11.73 -6.00
CA THR A 264 -7.32 11.41 -5.04
C THR A 264 -8.10 10.17 -5.50
N PRO A 265 -8.27 9.15 -4.65
CA PRO A 265 -9.09 7.98 -4.99
C PRO A 265 -10.51 8.37 -5.35
N SER A 266 -11.04 7.75 -6.40
CA SER A 266 -12.44 7.94 -6.79
C SER A 266 -13.34 6.98 -6.00
N PRO A 267 -14.53 7.44 -5.54
CA PRO A 267 -15.50 6.54 -4.96
C PRO A 267 -16.16 5.63 -6.00
N PRO A 268 -16.87 4.58 -5.56
CA PRO A 268 -17.68 3.77 -6.46
C PRO A 268 -18.67 4.62 -7.27
N PRO A 269 -18.96 4.24 -8.54
CA PRO A 269 -20.04 4.86 -9.30
C PRO A 269 -21.37 4.86 -8.53
N GLY A 270 -22.13 5.96 -8.63
CA GLY A 270 -23.38 6.13 -7.89
C GLY A 270 -23.24 6.64 -6.45
N SER A 271 -22.02 6.95 -6.00
CA SER A 271 -21.76 7.47 -4.63
C SER A 271 -21.97 8.99 -4.47
N HIS A 272 -22.53 9.66 -5.48
CA HIS A 272 -22.79 11.11 -5.44
C HIS A 272 -24.25 11.39 -5.05
N TYR A 273 -24.44 12.19 -3.99
CA TYR A 273 -25.77 12.60 -3.52
C TYR A 273 -26.28 13.91 -4.16
N THR A 274 -25.41 14.59 -4.91
CA THR A 274 -25.74 15.75 -5.74
C THR A 274 -25.24 15.50 -7.15
N SER A 275 -25.90 16.09 -8.15
CA SER A 275 -25.50 15.96 -9.55
C SER A 275 -24.09 16.50 -9.76
N PRO A 276 -23.10 15.66 -10.13
CA PRO A 276 -21.77 16.17 -10.45
C PRO A 276 -21.79 17.17 -11.61
N SER A 277 -22.74 16.99 -12.55
CA SER A 277 -22.97 17.91 -13.67
C SER A 277 -23.46 19.29 -13.21
N GLU A 278 -24.20 19.39 -12.12
CA GLU A 278 -24.63 20.68 -11.54
C GLU A 278 -23.50 21.32 -10.72
N ASN A 279 -22.68 20.53 -10.03
CA ASN A 279 -21.50 21.02 -9.30
C ASN A 279 -20.44 21.62 -10.23
N MET A 280 -20.33 21.12 -11.46
CA MET A 280 -19.43 21.69 -12.49
C MET A 280 -19.70 23.19 -12.72
N TRP A 281 -20.98 23.59 -12.72
CA TRP A 281 -21.39 24.98 -12.93
C TRP A 281 -21.33 25.81 -11.66
N ASN A 282 -21.60 25.21 -10.49
CA ASN A 282 -21.58 25.90 -9.19
C ASN A 282 -20.16 26.16 -8.64
N THR A 283 -19.14 25.44 -9.12
CA THR A 283 -17.72 25.72 -8.83
C THR A 283 -17.07 26.69 -9.81
N GLY A 284 -17.87 27.36 -10.66
CA GLY A 284 -17.44 28.37 -11.61
C GLY A 284 -16.98 29.68 -10.96
N SER A 285 -15.77 29.70 -10.41
CA SER A 285 -15.00 30.93 -10.12
C SER A 285 -13.49 30.66 -10.12
N THR A 286 -12.97 29.95 -11.12
CA THR A 286 -11.57 30.06 -11.62
C THR A 286 -11.31 29.17 -12.85
N TYR A 287 -12.25 29.11 -13.81
CA TYR A 287 -11.90 28.63 -15.15
C TYR A 287 -11.18 29.75 -15.90
N ASN A 288 -9.88 29.88 -15.65
CA ASN A 288 -9.02 30.82 -16.36
C ASN A 288 -8.76 30.24 -17.76
N LEU A 289 -9.47 30.76 -18.76
CA LEU A 289 -9.40 30.35 -20.17
C LEU A 289 -8.07 30.78 -20.85
N GLY A 290 -6.97 30.87 -20.09
CA GLY A 290 -5.65 31.34 -20.54
C GLY A 290 -4.50 30.34 -20.30
N SER A 291 -4.75 29.21 -19.62
CA SER A 291 -3.77 28.14 -19.44
C SER A 291 -4.32 26.86 -20.05
N GLY A 292 -3.83 26.53 -21.25
CA GLY A 292 -4.23 25.31 -21.96
C GLY A 292 -4.04 24.06 -21.10
N MET A 293 -5.12 23.33 -20.86
CA MET A 293 -5.02 21.93 -20.48
C MET A 293 -4.51 21.15 -21.69
N ALA A 294 -3.35 20.52 -21.57
CA ALA A 294 -2.93 19.49 -22.51
C ALA A 294 -3.86 18.28 -22.33
N VAL A 295 -4.86 18.16 -23.21
CA VAL A 295 -5.62 16.94 -23.38
C VAL A 295 -4.72 15.97 -24.17
N ALA A 296 -4.22 14.93 -23.52
CA ALA A 296 -3.50 13.88 -24.22
C ALA A 296 -4.48 13.18 -25.20
N GLY A 297 -4.22 13.31 -26.51
CA GLY A 297 -4.85 12.47 -27.53
C GLY A 297 -5.73 13.14 -28.59
N MET A 298 -5.72 14.47 -28.78
CA MET A 298 -6.40 15.12 -29.91
C MET A 298 -5.41 15.71 -30.91
N PRO A 299 -5.57 15.48 -32.24
CA PRO A 299 -4.79 16.18 -33.26
C PRO A 299 -5.14 17.67 -33.21
N THR A 300 -4.13 18.53 -33.14
CA THR A 300 -4.27 19.98 -33.13
C THR A 300 -4.94 20.46 -34.42
N ALA A 301 -6.14 21.03 -34.31
CA ALA A 301 -6.71 21.87 -35.35
C ALA A 301 -5.97 23.21 -35.37
N TYR A 302 -5.48 23.63 -36.53
CA TYR A 302 -4.83 24.92 -36.71
C TYR A 302 -5.85 26.05 -36.50
N ASP A 303 -5.65 26.88 -35.48
CA ASP A 303 -6.42 28.12 -35.28
C ASP A 303 -5.73 29.28 -36.03
N LEU A 304 -6.48 29.91 -36.94
CA LEU A 304 -6.05 30.99 -37.84
C LEU A 304 -6.31 32.40 -37.26
N SER A 305 -6.56 32.54 -35.97
CA SER A 305 -7.02 33.78 -35.34
C SER A 305 -5.94 34.85 -35.07
N SER A 306 -4.66 34.60 -35.38
CA SER A 306 -3.55 35.50 -35.01
C SER A 306 -3.23 36.64 -36.00
N VAL A 307 -4.06 36.91 -37.02
CA VAL A 307 -3.75 37.91 -38.07
C VAL A 307 -4.51 39.23 -37.95
N ILE A 308 -5.43 39.40 -36.99
CA ILE A 308 -6.26 40.64 -36.94
C ILE A 308 -6.39 41.18 -35.52
N ALA A 309 -5.39 41.97 -35.09
CA ALA A 309 -5.57 43.26 -34.39
C ALA A 309 -4.22 43.76 -33.86
N GLY A 310 -3.60 44.68 -34.60
CA GLY A 310 -2.55 45.54 -34.09
C GLY A 310 -3.14 46.67 -33.24
N GLY A 311 -2.49 47.00 -32.13
CA GLY A 311 -2.89 48.10 -31.26
C GLY A 311 -1.89 48.32 -30.12
N SER A 312 -1.01 49.29 -30.32
CA SER A 312 0.05 49.78 -29.44
C SER A 312 -0.40 50.21 -28.03
N SER A 313 0.28 49.73 -26.98
CA SER A 313 0.71 50.55 -25.85
C SER A 313 1.72 49.81 -24.97
N VAL A 314 2.84 50.47 -24.71
CA VAL A 314 3.94 50.03 -23.85
C VAL A 314 3.69 50.58 -22.44
N GLY A 315 3.78 49.74 -21.43
CA GLY A 315 3.82 50.13 -20.02
C GLY A 315 4.94 49.37 -19.32
N HIS A 316 6.07 50.03 -19.12
CA HIS A 316 7.16 49.58 -18.25
C HIS A 316 6.74 49.68 -16.78
N ASN A 317 7.04 48.66 -15.98
CA ASN A 317 7.57 48.87 -14.64
C ASN A 317 8.47 47.71 -14.20
N ASN A 318 9.69 48.09 -13.84
CA ASN A 318 10.77 47.27 -13.30
C ASN A 318 10.47 46.77 -11.88
N LEU A 319 10.83 45.53 -11.57
CA LEU A 319 11.92 45.17 -10.64
C LEU A 319 12.03 43.63 -10.51
N ILE A 320 13.29 43.17 -10.43
CA ILE A 320 13.81 41.81 -10.66
C ILE A 320 14.16 41.16 -9.27
N PRO A 321 14.84 39.99 -9.19
CA PRO A 321 14.36 38.61 -8.96
C PRO A 321 14.79 38.01 -7.60
N LEU A 322 14.43 36.75 -7.31
CA LEU A 322 15.35 35.80 -6.66
C LEU A 322 14.99 34.35 -7.04
N ALA A 323 15.94 33.69 -7.72
CA ALA A 323 16.07 32.23 -7.84
C ALA A 323 16.26 31.61 -6.42
N ASN A 324 16.09 30.33 -6.12
CA ASN A 324 16.45 29.07 -6.79
C ASN A 324 15.87 27.96 -5.86
N THR A 325 15.36 26.83 -6.36
CA THR A 325 15.92 25.47 -6.18
C THR A 325 15.05 24.55 -7.04
N GLY A 326 15.56 23.80 -8.02
CA GLY A 326 16.62 22.81 -7.88
C GLY A 326 15.98 21.42 -7.83
N ILE A 327 15.61 20.89 -9.00
CA ILE A 327 15.19 19.50 -9.19
C ILE A 327 16.38 18.60 -8.83
N VAL A 328 16.19 17.65 -7.91
CA VAL A 328 17.17 16.58 -7.65
C VAL A 328 16.52 15.24 -7.99
N ASN A 329 16.92 14.69 -9.13
CA ASN A 329 16.71 13.30 -9.52
C ASN A 329 17.82 12.45 -8.90
N HIS A 330 17.49 11.37 -8.20
CA HIS A 330 18.44 10.32 -7.83
C HIS A 330 18.08 9.00 -8.53
N THR A 331 18.82 8.70 -9.59
CA THR A 331 18.94 7.38 -10.20
C THR A 331 19.75 6.44 -9.31
N HIS A 332 19.24 5.23 -9.07
CA HIS A 332 19.95 4.16 -8.38
C HIS A 332 21.13 3.64 -9.21
N SER A 333 22.35 3.81 -8.70
CA SER A 333 23.54 3.14 -9.21
C SER A 333 23.65 1.74 -8.59
N ARG A 334 23.49 0.74 -9.45
CA ARG A 334 23.84 -0.66 -9.26
C ARG A 334 25.36 -0.79 -9.39
N MET A 335 26.06 -1.26 -8.36
CA MET A 335 27.38 -1.87 -8.53
C MET A 335 27.50 -3.06 -7.58
N GLY A 336 27.80 -4.22 -8.17
CA GLY A 336 28.21 -5.41 -7.46
C GLY A 336 29.72 -5.60 -7.59
N SER A 337 30.26 -6.27 -6.58
CA SER A 337 31.34 -7.27 -6.64
C SER A 337 31.41 -7.91 -5.26
#